data_AF-A0A820QNX8-F1
#
_entry.id   AF-A0A820QNX8-F1
#
_cell.length_a   1.000
_cell.length_b   1.000
_cell.length_c   1.000
_cell.angle_alpha   90.00
_cell.angle_beta   90.00
_cell.angle_gamma   90.00
#
_symmetry.space_group_name_H-M   'P 1'
#
loop_
_entity.id
_entity.type
_entity.pdbx_description
1 polymer ?
#
loop_
_entity_poly.entity_id
_entity_poly.type
_entity_poly.pdbx_seq_one_letter_code
_entity_poly.pdbx_strand_id
1 'polypeptide(L)'
;SLGLLNYIRIWHDNSGQGSSASWFLKYIIVRDLQTMEKFYFIAQRWFSVEQGDGLIERILPVAGEMEKQNFSYVLSKKAYFSVSDGHLWFSIFSRPPSNKFTRVQRCTCCFVLLFASMLLNIMYY
;
A
#
# COMPACT_ATOMS: atom_id res chain seq x y z
N SER A 1 19.40 -19.60 -10.99
CA SER A 1 18.80 -18.31 -11.40
C SER A 1 17.61 -18.61 -12.30
N LEU A 2 16.50 -17.89 -12.16
CA LEU A 2 15.28 -18.03 -13.00
C LEU A 2 15.42 -17.33 -14.37
N GLY A 3 16.55 -16.66 -14.63
CA GLY A 3 16.77 -15.91 -15.86
C GLY A 3 15.90 -14.67 -15.95
N LEU A 4 15.71 -14.18 -17.18
CA LEU A 4 14.84 -13.04 -17.46
C LEU A 4 13.37 -13.46 -17.24
N LEU A 5 12.69 -12.81 -16.31
CA LEU A 5 11.27 -13.08 -16.09
C LEU A 5 10.43 -12.49 -17.23
N ASN A 6 9.45 -13.28 -17.71
CA ASN A 6 8.53 -12.85 -18.76
C ASN A 6 7.12 -12.59 -18.21
N TYR A 7 6.62 -13.50 -17.38
CA TYR A 7 5.30 -13.40 -16.76
C TYR A 7 5.27 -14.15 -15.43
N ILE A 8 4.24 -13.87 -14.64
CA ILE A 8 3.87 -14.65 -13.45
C ILE A 8 2.43 -15.11 -13.58
N ARG A 9 2.13 -16.27 -13.00
CA ARG A 9 0.76 -16.76 -12.80
C ARG A 9 0.46 -16.68 -11.31
N ILE A 10 -0.61 -15.99 -10.94
CA ILE A 10 -1.05 -15.85 -9.54
C ILE A 10 -2.52 -16.23 -9.43
N TRP A 11 -2.85 -16.93 -8.35
CA TRP A 11 -4.20 -17.33 -7.99
C TRP A 11 -4.33 -17.45 -6.47
N HIS A 12 -5.57 -17.52 -5.98
CA HIS A 12 -5.88 -17.85 -4.59
C HIS A 12 -7.01 -18.89 -4.55
N ASP A 13 -7.16 -19.56 -3.41
CA ASP A 13 -8.13 -20.65 -3.20
C ASP A 13 -9.56 -20.16 -2.88
N ASN A 14 -9.78 -18.84 -2.91
CA ASN A 14 -11.03 -18.18 -2.51
C ASN A 14 -11.52 -18.59 -1.10
N SER A 15 -10.60 -18.91 -0.19
CA SER A 15 -10.93 -19.18 1.20
C SER A 15 -11.43 -17.92 1.93
N GLY A 16 -12.43 -18.10 2.80
CA GLY A 16 -13.13 -17.01 3.50
C GLY A 16 -14.63 -16.94 3.16
N GLN A 17 -15.37 -16.08 3.85
CA GLN A 17 -16.80 -15.84 3.57
C GLN A 17 -17.04 -14.48 2.91
N GLY A 18 -17.81 -14.49 1.82
CA GLY A 18 -18.21 -13.30 1.08
C GLY A 18 -17.04 -12.40 0.69
N SER A 19 -17.14 -11.12 1.03
CA SER A 19 -16.13 -10.11 0.68
C SER A 19 -14.75 -10.36 1.31
N SER A 20 -14.63 -11.15 2.37
CA SER A 20 -13.34 -11.50 2.99
C SER A 20 -12.49 -12.43 2.13
N ALA A 21 -13.08 -13.16 1.18
CA ALA A 21 -12.35 -14.00 0.23
C ALA A 21 -11.81 -13.21 -0.99
N SER A 22 -12.26 -11.96 -1.18
CA SER A 22 -11.98 -11.15 -2.38
C SER A 22 -10.72 -10.32 -2.24
N TRP A 23 -9.78 -10.42 -3.19
CA TRP A 23 -8.53 -9.68 -3.16
C TRP A 23 -8.48 -8.61 -4.26
N PHE A 24 -8.18 -7.36 -3.91
CA PHE A 24 -7.80 -6.36 -4.91
C PHE A 24 -6.28 -6.33 -5.06
N LEU A 25 -5.77 -7.02 -6.07
CA LEU A 25 -4.34 -7.05 -6.35
C LEU A 25 -3.94 -5.81 -7.15
N LYS A 26 -3.12 -4.95 -6.55
CA LYS A 26 -2.60 -3.75 -7.23
C LYS A 26 -1.43 -4.10 -8.14
N TYR A 27 -0.40 -4.72 -7.57
CA TYR A 27 0.84 -5.05 -8.25
C TYR A 27 1.64 -6.08 -7.46
N ILE A 28 2.63 -6.70 -8.10
CA ILE A 28 3.62 -7.59 -7.51
C ILE A 28 5.02 -7.08 -7.89
N ILE A 29 5.95 -7.15 -6.95
CA ILE A 29 7.36 -6.81 -7.17
C ILE A 29 8.18 -8.06 -6.85
N VAL A 30 8.91 -8.57 -7.82
CA VAL A 30 9.88 -9.65 -7.62
C VAL A 30 11.27 -9.03 -7.66
N ARG A 31 12.08 -9.30 -6.64
CA ARG A 31 13.48 -8.86 -6.58
C ARG A 31 14.38 -10.08 -6.64
N ASP A 32 15.28 -10.11 -7.62
CA ASP A 32 16.37 -11.08 -7.62
C ASP A 32 17.40 -10.64 -6.56
N LEU A 33 17.72 -11.51 -5.61
CA LEU A 33 18.66 -11.21 -4.52
C LEU A 33 20.13 -11.30 -4.96
N GLN A 34 20.42 -11.97 -6.07
CA GLN A 34 21.77 -12.12 -6.62
C GLN A 34 22.14 -10.90 -7.47
N THR A 35 21.25 -10.46 -8.36
CA THR A 35 21.49 -9.32 -9.26
C THR A 35 20.94 -8.00 -8.72
N MET A 36 20.11 -8.04 -7.68
CA MET A 36 19.35 -6.90 -7.14
C MET A 36 18.35 -6.28 -8.12
N GLU A 37 18.10 -6.93 -9.26
CA GLU A 37 17.14 -6.49 -10.27
C GLU A 37 15.69 -6.65 -9.76
N LYS A 38 14.81 -5.70 -10.14
CA LYS A 38 13.40 -5.70 -9.77
C LYS A 38 12.52 -5.84 -11.01
N PHE A 39 11.65 -6.83 -10.97
CA PHE A 39 10.60 -7.05 -11.95
C PHE A 39 9.25 -6.63 -11.36
N TYR A 40 8.48 -5.89 -12.15
CA TYR A 40 7.20 -5.33 -11.74
C TYR A 40 6.10 -6.01 -12.55
N PHE A 41 5.02 -6.39 -11.88
CA PHE A 41 3.84 -6.98 -12.50
C PHE A 41 2.62 -6.19 -12.05
N ILE A 42 1.96 -5.51 -13.00
CA ILE A 42 0.83 -4.63 -12.70
C ILE A 42 -0.47 -5.40 -12.91
N ALA A 43 -1.35 -5.39 -11.91
CA ALA A 43 -2.65 -6.06 -11.97
C ALA A 43 -3.81 -5.06 -11.94
N GLN A 44 -3.89 -4.25 -10.88
CA GLN A 44 -4.95 -3.27 -10.61
C GLN A 44 -6.38 -3.82 -10.80
N ARG A 45 -6.61 -5.06 -10.36
CA ARG A 45 -7.87 -5.78 -10.60
C ARG A 45 -8.28 -6.60 -9.38
N TRP A 46 -9.58 -6.90 -9.32
CA TRP A 46 -10.12 -7.87 -8.37
C TRP A 46 -9.76 -9.29 -8.80
N PHE A 47 -9.40 -10.09 -7.80
CA PHE A 47 -9.24 -11.53 -7.80
C PHE A 47 -10.32 -12.04 -6.86
N SER A 48 -11.48 -12.34 -7.41
CA SER A 48 -12.69 -12.65 -6.66
C SER A 48 -13.71 -13.29 -7.58
N VAL A 49 -14.47 -14.25 -7.07
CA VAL A 49 -15.63 -14.84 -7.76
C VAL A 49 -16.83 -13.88 -7.75
N GLU A 50 -16.94 -13.03 -6.73
CA GLU A 50 -18.09 -12.15 -6.51
C GLU A 50 -17.89 -10.71 -7.03
N GLN A 51 -16.64 -10.30 -7.28
CA GLN A 51 -16.30 -8.94 -7.70
C GLN A 51 -15.50 -8.90 -9.00
N GLY A 52 -15.60 -7.78 -9.72
CA GLY A 52 -14.87 -7.58 -10.97
C GLY A 52 -15.39 -8.47 -12.09
N ASP A 53 -14.51 -9.29 -12.67
CA ASP A 53 -14.79 -10.22 -13.77
C ASP A 53 -14.96 -11.68 -13.28
N GLY A 54 -15.02 -11.92 -11.97
CA GLY A 54 -15.24 -13.26 -11.42
C GLY A 54 -14.02 -14.18 -11.45
N LEU A 55 -12.85 -13.68 -11.84
CA LEU A 55 -11.64 -14.47 -12.00
C LEU A 55 -10.75 -14.38 -10.77
N ILE A 56 -10.35 -15.54 -10.21
CA ILE A 56 -9.42 -15.67 -9.08
C ILE A 56 -7.99 -16.00 -9.49
N GLU A 57 -7.74 -16.13 -10.80
CA GLU A 57 -6.46 -16.51 -11.37
C GLU A 57 -6.13 -15.64 -12.58
N ARG A 58 -4.87 -15.20 -12.69
CA ARG A 58 -4.37 -14.46 -13.86
C ARG A 58 -2.91 -14.72 -14.15
N ILE A 59 -2.57 -14.53 -15.43
CA ILE A 59 -1.20 -14.41 -15.92
C ILE A 59 -0.91 -12.92 -16.13
N LEU A 60 0.19 -12.43 -15.54
CA LEU A 60 0.62 -11.03 -15.61
C LEU A 60 2.00 -10.99 -16.28
N PRO A 61 2.17 -10.29 -17.41
CA PRO A 61 3.48 -10.08 -18.00
C PRO A 61 4.33 -9.11 -17.16
N VAL A 62 5.65 -9.15 -17.33
CA VAL A 62 6.54 -8.12 -16.79
C VAL A 62 6.16 -6.76 -17.39
N ALA A 63 6.03 -5.76 -16.53
CA ALA A 63 5.68 -4.41 -16.91
C ALA A 63 6.77 -3.79 -17.80
N GLY A 64 6.34 -3.15 -18.89
CA GLY A 64 7.24 -2.40 -19.78
C GLY A 64 7.74 -1.10 -19.14
N GLU A 65 8.69 -0.42 -19.76
CA GLU A 65 9.29 0.81 -19.21
C GLU A 65 8.27 1.95 -19.01
N MET A 66 7.36 2.18 -19.95
CA MET A 66 6.28 3.18 -19.79
C MET A 66 5.37 2.84 -18.62
N GLU A 67 5.03 1.56 -18.46
CA GLU A 67 4.20 1.09 -17.36
C GLU A 67 4.92 1.22 -16.01
N LYS A 68 6.22 0.91 -15.95
CA LYS A 68 7.07 1.12 -14.77
C LYS A 68 7.13 2.61 -14.37
N GLN A 69 7.23 3.53 -15.32
CA GLN A 69 7.25 4.97 -15.04
C GLN A 69 5.91 5.45 -14.48
N ASN A 70 4.81 5.10 -15.15
CA ASN A 70 3.45 5.41 -14.69
C ASN A 70 3.18 4.80 -13.29
N PHE A 71 3.63 3.57 -13.09
CA PHE A 71 3.51 2.88 -11.82
C PHE A 71 4.35 3.53 -10.72
N SER A 72 5.59 3.93 -11.03
CA SER A 72 6.47 4.64 -10.08
C SER A 72 5.86 5.97 -9.65
N TYR A 73 5.23 6.70 -10.58
CA TYR A 73 4.45 7.89 -10.26
C TYR A 73 3.26 7.59 -9.34
N VAL A 74 2.44 6.58 -9.67
CA VAL A 74 1.28 6.17 -8.86
C VAL A 74 1.71 5.67 -7.48
N LEU A 75 2.79 4.89 -7.40
CA LEU A 75 3.40 4.43 -6.15
C LEU A 75 3.88 5.59 -5.31
N SER A 76 4.63 6.52 -5.89
CA SER A 76 5.17 7.66 -5.16
C SER A 76 4.04 8.52 -4.59
N LYS A 77 2.98 8.74 -5.38
CA LYS A 77 1.77 9.43 -4.92
C LYS A 77 1.05 8.68 -3.79
N LYS A 78 0.95 7.34 -3.89
CA LYS A 78 0.32 6.51 -2.86
C LYS A 78 1.17 6.38 -1.60
N ALA A 79 2.48 6.29 -1.74
CA ALA A 79 3.45 6.29 -0.65
C ALA A 79 3.44 7.63 0.07
N TYR A 80 3.46 8.74 -0.66
CA TYR A 80 3.29 10.09 -0.13
C TYR A 80 1.98 10.22 0.67
N PHE A 81 0.86 9.80 0.08
CA PHE A 81 -0.43 9.78 0.76
C PHE A 81 -0.39 8.92 2.03
N SER A 82 0.13 7.69 1.94
CA SER A 82 0.18 6.74 3.05
C SER A 82 1.08 7.22 4.20
N VAL A 83 2.23 7.82 3.89
CA VAL A 83 3.14 8.43 4.87
C VAL A 83 2.47 9.64 5.53
N SER A 84 1.79 10.49 4.73
CA SER A 84 1.02 11.61 5.26
C SER A 84 -0.12 11.17 6.17
N ASP A 85 -0.70 9.98 5.95
CA ASP A 85 -1.79 9.46 6.78
C ASP A 85 -1.27 8.75 8.04
N GLY A 86 -0.11 8.10 7.96
CA GLY A 86 0.49 7.29 9.03
C GLY A 86 1.29 8.08 10.08
N HIS A 87 1.86 9.24 9.75
CA HIS A 87 2.56 10.07 10.73
C HIS A 87 1.68 11.23 11.21
N LEU A 88 1.33 11.23 12.51
CA LEU A 88 0.44 12.23 13.14
C LEU A 88 0.80 13.67 12.77
N TRP A 89 2.08 14.03 12.82
CA TRP A 89 2.56 15.38 12.52
C TRP A 89 2.41 15.77 11.04
N PHE A 90 2.74 14.87 10.11
CA PHE A 90 2.57 15.11 8.67
C PHE A 90 1.10 15.11 8.23
N SER A 91 0.25 14.42 9.00
CA SER A 91 -1.18 14.24 8.75
C SER A 91 -2.04 15.47 9.07
N ILE A 92 -1.49 16.44 9.82
CA ILE A 92 -2.12 17.73 10.14
C ILE A 92 -2.14 18.63 8.89
N PHE A 93 -1.01 18.68 8.17
CA PHE A 93 -0.82 19.58 7.03
C PHE A 93 -1.31 18.98 5.70
N SER A 94 -1.13 17.67 5.48
CA SER A 94 -1.32 17.06 4.15
C SER A 94 -2.50 16.09 4.05
N ARG A 95 -3.56 16.26 4.88
CA ARG A 95 -4.72 15.34 4.95
C ARG A 95 -5.33 15.08 3.57
N PRO A 96 -5.38 13.82 3.13
CA PRO A 96 -6.11 13.48 1.93
C PRO A 96 -7.63 13.32 2.15
N PRO A 97 -8.46 13.47 1.11
CA PRO A 97 -9.93 13.58 1.26
C PRO A 97 -10.68 12.28 1.62
N SER A 98 -9.99 11.15 1.80
CA SER A 98 -10.65 9.82 1.94
C SER A 98 -10.78 9.29 3.38
N ASN A 99 -10.14 9.91 4.39
CA ASN A 99 -10.07 9.32 5.74
C ASN A 99 -11.11 9.93 6.72
N LYS A 100 -11.80 9.08 7.48
CA LYS A 100 -12.83 9.43 8.47
C LYS A 100 -12.27 10.03 9.77
N PHE A 101 -10.98 9.86 10.05
CA PHE A 101 -10.32 10.50 11.19
C PHE A 101 -10.17 12.00 10.93
N THR A 102 -10.78 12.81 11.78
CA THR A 102 -10.90 14.26 11.57
C THR A 102 -9.62 14.98 11.98
N ARG A 103 -9.34 16.15 11.37
CA ARG A 103 -8.15 16.96 11.71
C ARG A 103 -8.11 17.33 13.20
N VAL A 104 -9.28 17.49 13.82
CA VAL A 104 -9.43 17.82 15.25
C VAL A 104 -8.95 16.68 16.15
N GLN A 105 -9.31 15.43 15.81
CA GLN A 105 -8.86 14.25 16.57
C GLN A 105 -7.34 14.03 16.50
N ARG A 106 -6.69 14.48 15.43
CA ARG A 106 -5.21 14.44 15.29
C ARG A 106 -4.55 15.49 16.17
N CYS A 107 -5.08 16.70 16.19
CA CYS A 107 -4.58 17.77 17.06
C CYS A 107 -4.69 17.40 18.54
N THR A 108 -5.82 16.83 18.98
CA THR A 108 -5.99 16.44 20.39
C THR A 108 -4.96 15.39 20.82
N CYS A 109 -4.71 14.36 20.00
CA CYS A 109 -3.66 13.39 20.28
C CYS A 109 -2.26 14.02 20.36
N CYS A 110 -1.92 14.96 19.46
CA CYS A 110 -0.64 15.68 19.52
C CYS A 110 -0.49 16.53 20.79
N PHE A 111 -1.54 17.25 21.20
CA PHE A 111 -1.53 18.02 22.44
C PHE A 111 -1.35 17.11 23.67
N VAL A 112 -2.06 15.98 23.74
CA VAL A 112 -1.91 15.01 24.84
C VAL A 112 -0.49 14.47 24.94
N LEU A 113 0.12 14.09 23.81
CA LEU A 113 1.51 13.61 23.79
C LEU A 113 2.52 14.67 24.24
N LEU A 114 2.32 15.92 23.80
CA LEU A 114 3.17 17.05 24.21
C LEU A 114 3.05 17.32 25.71
N PHE A 115 1.84 17.42 26.24
CA PHE A 115 1.62 17.62 27.68
C PHE A 115 2.15 16.46 28.53
N ALA A 116 1.95 15.20 28.09
CA ALA A 116 2.51 14.04 28.76
C ALA A 116 4.05 14.08 28.80
N SER A 117 4.70 14.46 27.70
CA SER A 117 6.17 14.60 27.66
C SER A 117 6.68 15.71 28.59
N MET A 118 5.95 16.83 28.69
CA MET A 118 6.31 17.93 29.59
C MET A 118 6.14 17.53 31.05
N LEU A 119 5.05 16.82 31.39
CA LEU A 119 4.82 16.30 32.75
C LEU A 119 5.85 15.26 33.16
N LEU A 120 6.24 14.36 32.24
CA LEU A 120 7.29 13.38 32.52
C LEU A 120 8.66 14.05 32.74
N ASN A 121 8.97 15.10 31.98
CA ASN A 121 10.18 15.89 32.21
C ASN A 121 10.16 16.61 33.57
N ILE A 122 9.00 17.12 34.00
CA ILE A 122 8.83 17.76 35.33
C ILE A 122 8.88 16.74 36.47
N MET A 123 8.41 15.51 36.25
CA MET A 123 8.45 14.46 37.29
C MET A 123 9.85 13.85 37.46
N TYR A 124 10.68 13.89 36.41
CA TYR A 124 12.00 13.26 36.40
C TYR A 124 13.13 14.21 36.81
N TYR A 125 12.94 15.53 36.63
CA TYR A 125 13.81 16.59 37.15
C TYR A 125 13.30 17.11 38.49
#